data_AF-A0A059KU30-F1
#
_entry.id   AF-A0A059KU30-F1
#
_cell.length_a   1.000
_cell.length_b   1.000
_cell.length_c   1.000
_cell.angle_alpha   90.00
_cell.angle_beta   90.00
_cell.angle_gamma   90.00
#
_symmetry.space_group_name_H-M   'P 1'
#
loop_
_entity.id
_entity.type
_entity.pdbx_description
1 polymer ?
#
loop_
_entity_poly.entity_id
_entity_poly.type
_entity_poly.pdbx_seq_one_letter_code
_entity_poly.pdbx_strand_id
1 'polypeptide(L)'
;MFPPKIYTFVQNLIKQTEEGLLSWSYDDDNAIVSTEGSKFSVSLSYTFNQIEERGEFSLRYYNAKDNKEYRFYTNQEYNDYDLARRLFDTAQSSGISLPF
;
A
#
# COMPACT_ATOMS: atom_id res chain seq x y z
N MET A 1 -3.78 -10.86 8.57
CA MET A 1 -4.40 -11.22 7.28
C MET A 1 -5.49 -10.24 6.90
N PHE A 2 -5.40 -9.65 5.71
CA PHE A 2 -6.36 -8.72 5.14
C PHE A 2 -7.75 -9.38 4.95
N PRO A 3 -8.84 -8.70 5.37
CA PRO A 3 -10.19 -9.14 5.06
C PRO A 3 -10.42 -9.21 3.54
N PRO A 4 -11.34 -10.06 3.04
CA PRO A 4 -11.55 -10.26 1.60
C PRO A 4 -11.78 -8.97 0.80
N LYS A 5 -12.54 -8.02 1.35
CA LYS A 5 -12.79 -6.72 0.71
C LYS A 5 -11.50 -5.91 0.50
N ILE A 6 -10.58 -5.95 1.46
CA ILE A 6 -9.30 -5.25 1.40
C ILE A 6 -8.33 -5.98 0.48
N TYR A 7 -8.32 -7.31 0.53
CA TYR A 7 -7.52 -8.12 -0.39
C TYR A 7 -7.84 -7.79 -1.86
N THR A 8 -9.14 -7.82 -2.24
CA THR A 8 -9.57 -7.44 -3.60
C THR A 8 -9.26 -5.98 -3.92
N PHE A 9 -9.40 -5.08 -2.94
CA PHE A 9 -9.06 -3.68 -3.13
C PHE A 9 -7.58 -3.48 -3.44
N VAL A 10 -6.67 -4.13 -2.72
CA VAL A 10 -5.23 -4.07 -2.97
C VAL A 10 -4.88 -4.65 -4.35
N GLN A 11 -5.51 -5.77 -4.75
CA GLN A 11 -5.32 -6.32 -6.11
C GLN A 11 -5.71 -5.30 -7.20
N ASN A 12 -6.80 -4.56 -7.01
CA ASN A 12 -7.23 -3.52 -7.94
C ASN A 12 -6.26 -2.33 -7.96
N LEU A 13 -5.73 -1.91 -6.80
CA LEU A 13 -4.72 -0.86 -6.72
C LEU A 13 -3.46 -1.24 -7.50
N ILE A 14 -2.96 -2.46 -7.33
CA ILE A 14 -1.82 -2.99 -8.09
C ILE A 14 -2.11 -2.91 -9.59
N LYS A 15 -3.24 -3.48 -10.03
CA LYS A 15 -3.62 -3.50 -11.45
C LYS A 15 -3.69 -2.09 -12.04
N GLN A 16 -4.37 -1.15 -11.38
CA GLN A 16 -4.49 0.22 -11.88
C GLN A 16 -3.15 0.95 -11.92
N THR A 17 -2.24 0.65 -10.99
CA THR A 17 -0.90 1.23 -10.97
C THR A 17 -0.04 0.67 -12.12
N GLU A 18 -0.08 -0.65 -12.34
CA GLU A 18 0.61 -1.31 -13.47
C GLU A 18 0.07 -0.84 -14.84
N GLU A 19 -1.21 -0.47 -14.92
CA GLU A 19 -1.84 0.11 -16.12
C GLU A 19 -1.57 1.62 -16.28
N GLY A 20 -0.86 2.26 -15.34
CA GLY A 20 -0.57 3.70 -15.36
C GLY A 20 -1.77 4.59 -15.07
N LEU A 21 -2.85 4.03 -14.53
CA LEU A 21 -4.09 4.75 -14.19
C LEU A 21 -4.05 5.42 -12.81
N LEU A 22 -3.12 4.99 -11.96
CA LEU A 22 -2.94 5.50 -10.60
C LEU A 22 -1.51 6.03 -10.42
N SER A 23 -1.39 7.25 -9.92
CA SER A 23 -0.10 7.83 -9.54
C SER A 23 0.10 7.74 -8.04
N TRP A 24 1.34 7.51 -7.62
CA TRP A 24 1.72 7.41 -6.22
C TRP A 24 2.81 8.42 -5.87
N SER A 25 2.77 8.89 -4.63
CA SER A 25 3.87 9.59 -3.97
C SER A 25 4.65 8.59 -3.12
N TYR A 26 5.98 8.70 -3.14
CA TYR A 26 6.86 7.91 -2.28
C TYR A 26 7.60 8.83 -1.30
N ASP A 27 7.51 8.50 -0.02
CA ASP A 27 8.24 9.10 1.10
C ASP A 27 9.33 8.10 1.52
N ASP A 28 10.57 8.42 1.20
CA ASP A 28 11.75 7.59 1.41
C ASP A 28 12.16 7.54 2.88
N ASP A 29 12.10 8.68 3.57
CA ASP A 29 12.40 8.80 5.01
C ASP A 29 11.52 7.86 5.86
N ASN A 30 10.25 7.72 5.50
CA ASN A 30 9.27 6.95 6.28
C ASN A 30 8.87 5.61 5.65
N ALA A 31 9.41 5.27 4.48
CA ALA A 31 9.02 4.10 3.70
C ALA A 31 7.48 4.01 3.51
N ILE A 32 6.88 5.09 3.00
CA ILE A 32 5.44 5.20 2.76
C ILE A 32 5.18 5.45 1.28
N VAL A 33 4.26 4.69 0.69
CA VAL A 33 3.63 5.04 -0.58
C VAL A 33 2.21 5.53 -0.34
N SER A 34 1.80 6.60 -1.01
CA SER A 34 0.45 7.15 -0.88
C SER A 34 -0.13 7.59 -2.21
N THR A 35 -1.46 7.55 -2.30
CA THR A 35 -2.22 7.97 -3.47
C THR A 35 -3.56 8.55 -3.03
N GLU A 36 -4.06 9.50 -3.79
CA GLU A 36 -5.29 10.21 -3.51
C GLU A 36 -6.21 10.18 -4.72
N GLY A 37 -7.45 9.73 -4.48
CA GLY A 37 -8.55 9.86 -5.42
C GLY A 37 -9.55 10.93 -4.94
N SER A 38 -10.49 11.30 -5.80
CA SER A 38 -11.48 12.33 -5.47
C SER A 38 -12.37 12.03 -4.25
N LYS A 39 -12.42 10.77 -3.79
CA LYS A 39 -13.28 10.29 -2.69
C LYS A 39 -12.54 9.49 -1.62
N PHE A 40 -11.25 9.26 -1.80
CA PHE A 40 -10.48 8.43 -0.89
C PHE A 40 -9.00 8.79 -0.92
N SER A 41 -8.27 8.44 0.13
CA SER A 41 -6.82 8.32 0.07
C SER A 41 -6.39 6.97 0.61
N VAL A 42 -5.29 6.45 0.08
CA VAL A 42 -4.66 5.22 0.52
C VAL A 42 -3.20 5.51 0.81
N SER A 43 -2.69 4.97 1.91
CA SER A 43 -1.25 4.83 2.10
C SER A 43 -0.89 3.43 2.56
N LEU A 44 0.30 2.99 2.18
CA LEU A 44 0.90 1.74 2.62
C LEU A 44 2.30 2.06 3.14
N SER A 45 2.55 1.70 4.40
CA SER A 45 3.86 1.89 5.03
C SER A 45 4.50 0.55 5.37
N TYR A 46 5.81 0.48 5.22
CA TYR A 46 6.63 -0.64 5.67
C TYR A 46 7.35 -0.29 6.98
N THR A 47 7.39 -1.23 7.91
CA THR A 47 8.19 -1.14 9.14
C THR A 47 8.80 -2.48 9.47
N PHE A 48 9.97 -2.50 10.11
CA PHE A 48 10.57 -3.72 10.65
C PHE A 48 10.44 -3.75 12.17
N ASN A 49 9.71 -4.75 12.68
CA ASN A 49 9.56 -5.00 14.11
C ASN A 49 10.85 -5.64 14.65
N GLN A 50 11.60 -4.87 15.44
CA GLN A 50 12.90 -5.28 15.99
C GLN A 50 12.78 -6.34 17.09
N ILE A 51 11.61 -6.53 17.68
CA ILE A 51 11.39 -7.52 18.75
C ILE A 51 11.06 -8.88 18.14
N GLU A 52 10.15 -8.89 17.16
CA GLU A 52 9.73 -10.11 16.47
C GLU A 52 10.60 -10.47 15.27
N GLU A 53 11.54 -9.59 14.91
CA GLU A 53 12.46 -9.67 13.76
C GLU A 53 11.73 -9.85 12.43
N ARG A 54 10.64 -9.10 12.22
CA ARG A 54 9.75 -9.28 11.08
C ARG A 54 9.37 -7.98 10.39
N GLY A 55 9.22 -8.06 9.07
CA GLY A 55 8.62 -7.00 8.27
C GLY A 55 7.11 -6.95 8.45
N GLU A 56 6.59 -5.73 8.56
CA GLU A 56 5.18 -5.42 8.72
C GLU A 56 4.74 -4.35 7.73
N PHE A 57 3.55 -4.51 7.17
CA PHE A 57 2.89 -3.52 6.35
C PHE A 57 1.64 -2.99 7.04
N SER A 58 1.45 -1.67 6.99
CA SER A 58 0.22 -1.01 7.43
C SER A 58 -0.45 -0.29 6.27
N LEU A 59 -1.63 -0.78 5.89
CA LEU A 59 -2.50 -0.14 4.89
C LEU A 59 -3.48 0.78 5.61
N ARG A 60 -3.43 2.08 5.31
CA ARG A 60 -4.41 3.07 5.76
C ARG A 60 -5.30 3.46 4.58
N TYR A 61 -6.60 3.39 4.80
CA TYR A 61 -7.62 3.84 3.84
C TYR A 61 -8.47 4.92 4.51
N TYR A 62 -8.51 6.11 3.92
CA TYR A 62 -9.36 7.19 4.35
C TYR A 62 -10.52 7.37 3.36
N ASN A 63 -11.74 7.32 3.88
CA ASN A 63 -12.97 7.55 3.13
C ASN A 63 -13.43 9.00 3.33
N ALA A 64 -13.33 9.81 2.29
CA ALA A 64 -13.67 11.24 2.37
C ALA A 64 -15.17 11.48 2.57
N LYS A 65 -16.05 10.55 2.15
CA LYS A 65 -17.51 10.70 2.29
C LYS A 65 -17.94 10.67 3.75
N ASP A 66 -17.35 9.77 4.52
CA ASP A 66 -17.75 9.50 5.89
C ASP A 66 -16.76 10.07 6.91
N ASN A 67 -15.68 10.73 6.44
CA ASN A 67 -14.56 11.23 7.24
C ASN A 67 -14.02 10.17 8.21
N LYS A 68 -13.73 8.97 7.67
CA LYS A 68 -13.28 7.81 8.46
C LYS A 68 -12.01 7.22 7.90
N GLU A 69 -11.09 6.93 8.81
CA GLU A 69 -9.88 6.15 8.53
C GLU A 69 -10.07 4.70 8.98
N TYR A 70 -9.58 3.78 8.15
CA TYR A 70 -9.50 2.36 8.42
C TYR A 70 -8.05 1.92 8.30
N ARG A 71 -7.61 1.00 9.17
CA ARG A 71 -6.26 0.46 9.17
C ARG A 71 -6.28 -1.06 9.09
N PHE A 72 -5.40 -1.61 8.27
CA PHE A 72 -5.23 -3.03 8.08
C PHE A 72 -3.74 -3.37 8.11
N TYR A 73 -3.40 -4.49 8.74
CA TYR A 73 -2.01 -4.87 8.97
C TYR A 73 -1.76 -6.28 8.44
N THR A 74 -0.55 -6.49 7.97
CA THR A 74 -0.03 -7.81 7.59
C THR A 74 1.47 -7.89 7.85
N ASN A 75 1.97 -9.10 8.04
CA ASN A 75 3.38 -9.39 8.35
C ASN A 75 3.77 -10.71 7.68
N GLN A 76 5.06 -11.07 7.75
CA GLN A 76 5.62 -12.24 7.07
C GLN A 76 4.96 -13.60 7.42
N GLU A 77 4.11 -13.69 8.45
CA GLU A 77 3.38 -14.92 8.77
C GLU A 77 2.10 -15.11 7.95
N TYR A 78 1.59 -14.03 7.35
CA TYR A 78 0.31 -14.06 6.65
C TYR A 78 0.48 -14.04 5.13
N ASN A 79 -0.39 -14.79 4.44
CA ASN A 79 -0.34 -14.97 2.98
C ASN A 79 -0.55 -13.67 2.17
N ASP A 80 -1.10 -12.63 2.78
CA ASP A 80 -1.34 -11.32 2.18
C ASP A 80 -0.11 -10.37 2.28
N TYR A 81 0.95 -10.78 2.97
CA TYR A 81 2.20 -10.02 3.04
C TYR A 81 2.81 -9.78 1.67
N ASP A 82 2.92 -10.82 0.84
CA ASP A 82 3.46 -10.69 -0.52
C ASP A 82 2.58 -9.80 -1.40
N LEU A 83 1.27 -9.76 -1.15
CA LEU A 83 0.36 -8.86 -1.85
C LEU A 83 0.62 -7.40 -1.46
N ALA A 84 0.79 -7.12 -0.16
CA ALA A 84 1.14 -5.79 0.32
C ALA A 84 2.52 -5.35 -0.20
N ARG A 85 3.52 -6.23 -0.14
CA ARG A 85 4.86 -5.98 -0.70
C ARG A 85 4.79 -5.65 -2.18
N ARG A 86 4.05 -6.42 -2.98
CA ARG A 86 3.87 -6.13 -4.40
C ARG A 86 3.24 -4.76 -4.64
N LEU A 87 2.19 -4.40 -3.89
CA LEU A 87 1.61 -3.05 -3.99
C LEU A 87 2.65 -1.98 -3.68
N PHE A 88 3.45 -2.16 -2.63
CA PHE A 88 4.49 -1.21 -2.25
C PHE A 88 5.54 -1.03 -3.35
N ASP A 89 6.09 -2.13 -3.85
CA ASP A 89 7.12 -2.12 -4.91
C ASP A 89 6.58 -1.50 -6.22
N THR A 90 5.35 -1.87 -6.61
CA THR A 90 4.67 -1.31 -7.80
C THR A 90 4.39 0.18 -7.63
N ALA A 91 3.91 0.61 -6.47
CA ALA A 91 3.65 2.02 -6.18
C ALA A 91 4.94 2.85 -6.20
N GLN A 92 5.99 2.38 -5.52
CA GLN A 92 7.29 3.06 -5.47
C GLN A 92 7.91 3.18 -6.88
N SER A 93 7.83 2.12 -7.69
CA SER A 93 8.38 2.14 -9.05
C SER A 93 7.58 2.98 -10.03
N SER A 94 6.28 3.22 -9.78
CA SER A 94 5.42 3.98 -10.69
C SER A 94 5.87 5.44 -10.92
N GLY A 95 6.62 6.03 -9.98
CA GLY A 95 7.16 7.38 -10.08
C GLY A 95 8.60 7.47 -10.62
N ILE A 96 9.26 6.35 -10.89
CA ILE A 96 10.67 6.33 -11.28
C ILE A 96 10.81 6.44 -12.80
N SER A 97 11.63 7.39 -13.27
CA SER A 97 12.09 7.42 -14.66
C SER A 97 13.45 6.73 -14.76
N LEU A 98 13.47 5.54 -15.38
CA LEU A 98 14.69 4.77 -15.62
C LEU A 98 15.28 5.15 -17.00
N PRO A 99 16.62 5.24 -17.13
CA PRO A 99 17.27 5.86 -18.28
C PRO A 99 17.42 4.97 -19.54
N PHE A 100 16.64 3.89 -19.69
CA PHE A 100 16.69 3.01 -20.86
C PHE A 100 15.32 2.43 -21.21
#